data_AF-A0A7Y2A2D0-F1
#
_entry.id   AF-A0A7Y2A2D0-F1
#
_cell.length_a   1.000
_cell.length_b   1.000
_cell.length_c   1.000
_cell.angle_alpha   90.00
_cell.angle_beta   90.00
_cell.angle_gamma   90.00
#
_symmetry.space_group_name_H-M   'P 1'
#
loop_
_entity.id
_entity.type
_entity.pdbx_description
1 polymer ?
#
loop_
_entity_poly.entity_id
_entity_poly.type
_entity_poly.pdbx_seq_one_letter_code
_entity_poly.pdbx_strand_id
1 'polypeptide(L)'
;MTVGEVIGVVLMAVGGALSTLAAIGIVVFPTTLARMHAATKSASLGLALLAIGDGLIAEGWGLFGIGLLLAALLFGTAPISGHMLGRAAYFSGKAPGLVHDDLGGARPDPLRVVGRTTGGFSYLRWFALLAIWVVLWREASAAVIAGGALVAAVVELLLTTTPGVTRVRPVGLVLFVVRYAWMVVVSNLRVARVVLTPGHDQIREAIVAVPLTTESVFAAVLVSNAITFTPGTLTVELTEHPMVVYVHVLQFTSVDEIRAQVADLERLVSAAFAPA
;
A
#
# COMPACT_ATOMS: atom_id res chain seq x y z
N MET A 1 -9.64 14.29 31.54
CA MET A 1 -9.15 13.85 30.23
C MET A 1 -8.46 15.03 29.55
N THR A 2 -7.24 14.85 29.06
CA THR A 2 -6.56 15.86 28.23
C THR A 2 -7.15 15.88 26.82
N VAL A 3 -6.93 16.95 26.06
CA VAL A 3 -7.35 17.01 24.64
C VAL A 3 -6.70 15.88 23.83
N GLY A 4 -5.43 15.55 24.13
CA GLY A 4 -4.71 14.43 23.51
C GLY A 4 -5.38 13.09 23.76
N GLU A 5 -5.79 12.83 25.01
CA GLU A 5 -6.52 11.61 25.36
C GLU A 5 -7.86 11.50 24.64
N VAL A 6 -8.62 12.60 24.55
CA VAL A 6 -9.89 12.63 23.81
C VAL A 6 -9.67 12.30 22.34
N ILE A 7 -8.69 12.95 21.70
CA ILE A 7 -8.34 12.66 20.30
C ILE A 7 -7.90 11.20 20.16
N GLY A 8 -7.06 10.71 21.06
CA GLY A 8 -6.57 9.33 21.05
C GLY A 8 -7.71 8.31 21.11
N VAL A 9 -8.67 8.50 22.02
CA VAL A 9 -9.86 7.62 22.15
C VAL A 9 -10.69 7.64 20.86
N VAL A 10 -10.88 8.82 20.26
CA VAL A 10 -11.61 8.96 18.99
C VAL A 10 -10.88 8.22 17.87
N LEU A 11 -9.56 8.39 17.73
CA LEU A 11 -8.77 7.69 16.72
C LEU A 11 -8.82 6.17 16.90
N MET A 12 -8.71 5.68 18.14
CA MET A 12 -8.83 4.25 18.43
C MET A 12 -10.22 3.72 18.11
N ALA A 13 -11.28 4.45 18.47
CA ALA A 13 -12.65 4.06 18.16
C ALA A 13 -12.90 3.97 16.65
N VAL A 14 -12.45 4.98 15.89
CA VAL A 14 -12.53 4.98 14.41
C VAL A 14 -11.68 3.84 13.83
N GLY A 15 -10.47 3.63 14.34
CA GLY A 15 -9.58 2.55 13.90
C GLY A 15 -10.16 1.15 14.14
N GLY A 16 -10.78 0.94 15.31
CA GLY A 16 -11.52 -0.27 15.64
C GLY A 16 -12.74 -0.49 14.75
N ALA A 17 -13.49 0.58 14.45
CA ALA A 17 -14.62 0.53 13.54
C ALA A 17 -14.19 0.16 12.11
N LEU A 18 -13.10 0.75 11.59
CA LEU A 18 -12.54 0.40 10.28
C LEU A 18 -12.04 -1.04 10.20
N SER A 19 -11.39 -1.53 11.26
CA SER A 19 -10.94 -2.92 11.34
C SER A 19 -12.11 -3.90 11.37
N THR A 20 -13.19 -3.53 12.07
CA THR A 20 -14.43 -4.30 12.09
C THR A 20 -15.11 -4.29 10.73
N LEU A 21 -15.19 -3.14 10.06
CA LEU A 21 -15.71 -3.03 8.69
C LEU A 21 -14.89 -3.84 7.69
N ALA A 22 -13.57 -3.92 7.86
CA ALA A 22 -12.71 -4.78 7.05
C ALA A 22 -13.09 -6.26 7.23
N ALA A 23 -13.27 -6.71 8.48
CA ALA A 23 -13.68 -8.08 8.79
C ALA A 23 -15.08 -8.41 8.24
N ILE A 24 -16.04 -7.50 8.42
CA ILE A 24 -17.39 -7.65 7.85
C ILE A 24 -17.32 -7.68 6.32
N GLY A 25 -16.54 -6.77 5.70
CA GLY A 25 -16.37 -6.72 4.25
C GLY A 25 -15.82 -8.01 3.65
N ILE A 26 -14.92 -8.71 4.35
CA ILE A 26 -14.43 -10.03 3.92
C ILE A 26 -15.56 -11.08 3.82
N VAL A 27 -16.59 -10.96 4.66
CA VAL A 27 -17.74 -11.88 4.67
C VAL A 27 -18.84 -11.43 3.71
N VAL A 28 -19.10 -10.12 3.65
CA VAL A 28 -20.18 -9.51 2.87
C VAL A 28 -19.86 -9.48 1.38
N PHE A 29 -18.63 -9.15 0.99
CA PHE A 29 -18.30 -9.00 -0.42
C PHE A 29 -18.43 -10.32 -1.20
N PRO A 30 -19.04 -10.30 -2.39
CA PRO A 30 -19.41 -11.52 -3.11
C PRO A 30 -18.20 -12.23 -3.73
N THR A 31 -17.24 -11.48 -4.27
CA THR A 31 -16.09 -12.02 -4.99
C THR A 31 -14.80 -11.89 -4.19
N THR A 32 -13.81 -12.71 -4.56
CA THR A 32 -12.49 -12.69 -3.90
C THR A 32 -11.81 -11.33 -4.04
N LEU A 33 -11.88 -10.71 -5.23
CA LEU A 33 -11.28 -9.42 -5.50
C LEU A 33 -12.00 -8.29 -4.73
N ALA A 34 -13.33 -8.31 -4.66
CA ALA A 34 -14.09 -7.39 -3.83
C ALA A 34 -13.68 -7.44 -2.34
N ARG A 35 -13.55 -8.65 -1.78
CA ARG A 35 -13.12 -8.85 -0.38
C ARG A 35 -11.74 -8.26 -0.10
N MET A 36 -10.83 -8.29 -1.07
CA MET A 36 -9.49 -7.75 -0.90
C MET A 36 -9.46 -6.23 -0.74
N HIS A 37 -10.40 -5.48 -1.33
CA HIS A 37 -10.47 -4.03 -1.10
C HIS A 37 -10.76 -3.70 0.37
N ALA A 38 -11.63 -4.47 1.03
CA ALA A 38 -11.84 -4.35 2.47
C ALA A 38 -10.62 -4.78 3.28
N ALA A 39 -10.07 -5.95 2.98
CA ALA A 39 -8.97 -6.53 3.75
C ALA A 39 -7.68 -5.70 3.69
N THR A 40 -7.36 -5.09 2.55
CA THR A 40 -6.09 -4.39 2.35
C THR A 40 -6.13 -2.93 2.80
N LYS A 41 -7.24 -2.22 2.59
CA LYS A 41 -7.32 -0.76 2.81
C LYS A 41 -7.82 -0.41 4.21
N SER A 42 -8.92 -1.04 4.63
CA SER A 42 -9.60 -0.72 5.89
C SER A 42 -8.89 -1.27 7.09
N ALA A 43 -8.30 -2.47 7.00
CA ALA A 43 -7.46 -3.00 8.06
C ALA A 43 -6.20 -2.14 8.25
N SER A 44 -5.53 -1.73 7.16
CA SER A 44 -4.28 -0.95 7.24
C SER A 44 -4.49 0.44 7.85
N LEU A 45 -5.51 1.18 7.40
CA LEU A 45 -5.84 2.47 8.00
C LEU A 45 -6.32 2.30 9.45
N GLY A 46 -7.13 1.28 9.72
CA GLY A 46 -7.61 0.97 11.08
C GLY A 46 -6.47 0.77 12.07
N LEU A 47 -5.47 -0.03 11.70
CA LEU A 47 -4.28 -0.26 12.53
C LEU A 47 -3.44 1.00 12.74
N ALA A 48 -3.27 1.83 11.71
CA ALA A 48 -2.56 3.11 11.85
C ALA A 48 -3.25 4.07 12.81
N LEU A 49 -4.58 4.18 12.74
CA LEU A 49 -5.34 5.03 13.67
C LEU A 49 -5.30 4.49 15.10
N LEU A 50 -5.33 3.16 15.28
CA LEU A 50 -5.14 2.54 16.59
C LEU A 50 -3.75 2.86 17.16
N ALA A 51 -2.68 2.72 16.37
CA ALA A 51 -1.32 3.02 16.79
C ALA A 51 -1.14 4.51 17.15
N ILE A 52 -1.67 5.42 16.32
CA ILE A 52 -1.61 6.87 16.59
C ILE A 52 -2.43 7.22 17.83
N GLY A 53 -3.62 6.65 17.97
CA GLY A 53 -4.47 6.88 19.13
C GLY A 53 -3.85 6.38 20.44
N ASP A 54 -3.25 5.18 20.42
CA ASP A 54 -2.48 4.65 21.54
C ASP A 54 -1.34 5.59 21.94
N GLY A 55 -0.56 6.10 20.98
CA GLY A 55 0.52 7.04 21.26
C GLY A 55 0.09 8.40 21.84
N LEU A 56 -1.17 8.81 21.64
CA LEU A 56 -1.71 10.03 22.24
C LEU A 56 -2.23 9.83 23.67
N ILE A 57 -2.47 8.58 24.08
CA ILE A 57 -2.95 8.21 25.42
C ILE A 57 -1.80 7.67 26.29
N ALA A 58 -0.92 6.86 25.71
CA ALA A 58 0.15 6.20 26.40
C ALA A 58 1.27 7.18 26.77
N GLU A 59 1.79 7.07 27.99
CA GLU A 59 2.91 7.89 28.46
C GLU A 59 4.27 7.41 27.91
N GLY A 60 4.31 6.32 27.14
CA GLY A 60 5.53 5.64 26.69
C GLY A 60 5.73 5.56 25.18
N TRP A 61 6.82 6.17 24.69
CA TRP A 61 7.20 6.19 23.26
C TRP A 61 7.47 4.81 22.62
N GLY A 62 7.75 3.78 23.42
CA GLY A 62 8.13 2.47 22.91
C GLY A 62 6.99 1.71 22.21
N LEU A 63 5.80 1.65 22.83
CA LEU A 63 4.64 0.96 22.25
C LEU A 63 4.09 1.72 21.04
N PHE A 64 4.03 3.05 21.15
CA PHE A 64 3.70 3.93 20.04
C PHE A 64 4.63 3.70 18.84
N GLY A 65 5.95 3.66 19.07
CA GLY A 65 6.95 3.44 18.02
C GLY A 65 6.78 2.10 17.31
N ILE A 66 6.55 1.02 18.06
CA ILE A 66 6.24 -0.30 17.47
C ILE A 66 4.93 -0.27 16.70
N GLY A 67 3.87 0.31 17.26
CA GLY A 67 2.57 0.41 16.59
C GLY A 67 2.67 1.15 15.25
N LEU A 68 3.40 2.28 15.22
CA LEU A 68 3.62 3.05 14.00
C LEU A 68 4.49 2.28 12.99
N LEU A 69 5.52 1.57 13.46
CA LEU A 69 6.34 0.72 12.61
C LEU A 69 5.52 -0.42 11.97
N LEU A 70 4.68 -1.10 12.76
CA LEU A 70 3.81 -2.16 12.27
C LEU A 70 2.78 -1.63 11.27
N ALA A 71 2.19 -0.46 11.53
CA ALA A 71 1.30 0.21 10.59
C ALA A 71 2.03 0.56 9.28
N ALA A 72 3.23 1.15 9.36
CA ALA A 72 4.03 1.48 8.18
C ALA A 72 4.42 0.24 7.36
N LEU A 73 4.81 -0.85 8.03
CA LEU A 73 5.12 -2.11 7.39
C LEU A 73 3.88 -2.66 6.67
N LEU A 74 2.72 -2.64 7.32
CA LEU A 74 1.46 -3.10 6.74
C LEU A 74 1.06 -2.28 5.50
N PHE A 75 1.24 -0.95 5.52
CA PHE A 75 1.03 -0.12 4.33
C PHE A 75 1.98 -0.46 3.18
N GLY A 76 3.22 -0.87 3.47
CA GLY A 76 4.18 -1.33 2.46
C GLY A 76 3.87 -2.74 1.92
N THR A 77 3.42 -3.66 2.78
CA THR A 77 3.22 -5.07 2.41
C THR A 77 1.80 -5.40 1.97
N ALA A 78 0.81 -4.58 2.30
CA ALA A 78 -0.59 -4.79 1.89
C ALA A 78 -0.76 -4.74 0.36
N PRO A 79 -0.12 -3.82 -0.39
CA PRO A 79 -0.15 -3.87 -1.85
C PRO A 79 0.49 -5.14 -2.41
N ILE A 80 1.64 -5.57 -1.88
CA ILE A 80 2.32 -6.80 -2.33
C ILE A 80 1.40 -8.01 -2.13
N SER A 81 0.81 -8.12 -0.94
CA SER A 81 -0.17 -9.16 -0.63
C SER A 81 -1.39 -9.07 -1.55
N GLY A 82 -1.87 -7.85 -1.79
CA GLY A 82 -2.96 -7.54 -2.71
C GLY A 82 -2.67 -7.99 -4.14
N HIS A 83 -1.50 -7.69 -4.69
CA HIS A 83 -1.09 -8.13 -6.02
C HIS A 83 -1.06 -9.65 -6.10
N MET A 84 -0.40 -10.31 -5.13
CA MET A 84 -0.29 -11.77 -5.10
C MET A 84 -1.65 -12.46 -5.01
N LEU A 85 -2.51 -12.02 -4.10
CA LEU A 85 -3.86 -12.55 -3.93
C LEU A 85 -4.74 -12.23 -5.15
N GLY A 86 -4.61 -11.04 -5.73
CA GLY A 86 -5.41 -10.59 -6.86
C GLY A 86 -5.08 -11.36 -8.12
N ARG A 87 -3.79 -11.47 -8.42
CA ARG A 87 -3.24 -12.32 -9.49
C ARG A 87 -3.68 -13.77 -9.31
N ALA A 88 -3.55 -14.33 -8.11
CA ALA A 88 -3.98 -15.70 -7.83
C ALA A 88 -5.49 -15.89 -7.98
N ALA A 89 -6.31 -14.97 -7.46
CA ALA A 89 -7.76 -15.02 -7.57
C ALA A 89 -8.23 -14.95 -9.03
N TYR A 90 -7.63 -14.05 -9.82
CA TYR A 90 -7.91 -13.92 -11.25
C TYR A 90 -7.56 -15.21 -12.03
N PHE A 91 -6.29 -15.65 -11.95
CA PHE A 91 -5.84 -16.81 -12.73
C PHE A 91 -6.34 -18.17 -12.23
N SER A 92 -6.93 -18.23 -11.04
CA SER A 92 -7.63 -19.43 -10.54
C SER A 92 -9.12 -19.46 -10.89
N GLY A 93 -9.62 -18.47 -11.65
CA GLY A 93 -11.03 -18.37 -12.02
C GLY A 93 -11.96 -17.95 -10.86
N LYS A 94 -11.40 -17.45 -9.76
CA LYS A 94 -12.14 -16.98 -8.57
C LYS A 94 -12.50 -15.48 -8.63
N ALA A 95 -12.48 -14.91 -9.84
CA ALA A 95 -12.93 -13.56 -10.18
C ALA A 95 -14.01 -13.58 -11.28
N PRO A 96 -15.17 -14.23 -11.04
CA PRO A 96 -16.24 -14.28 -12.03
C PRO A 96 -16.95 -12.93 -12.17
N GLY A 97 -17.60 -12.69 -13.31
CA GLY A 97 -18.54 -11.58 -13.47
C GLY A 97 -17.92 -10.22 -13.77
N LEU A 98 -16.67 -10.18 -14.26
CA LEU A 98 -16.06 -8.93 -14.74
C LEU A 98 -16.86 -8.37 -15.92
N VAL A 99 -17.28 -7.11 -15.81
CA VAL A 99 -18.01 -6.41 -16.89
C VAL A 99 -17.08 -5.93 -18.01
N HIS A 100 -15.80 -5.83 -17.70
CA HIS A 100 -14.72 -5.45 -18.62
C HIS A 100 -13.43 -6.13 -18.15
N ASP A 101 -12.70 -6.76 -19.06
CA ASP A 101 -11.47 -7.49 -18.74
C ASP A 101 -10.45 -7.34 -19.87
N ASP A 102 -9.53 -6.38 -19.70
CA ASP A 102 -8.41 -6.17 -20.62
C ASP A 102 -7.28 -7.20 -20.44
N LEU A 103 -7.25 -7.96 -19.34
CA LEU A 103 -6.24 -8.99 -19.12
C LEU A 103 -6.59 -10.26 -19.89
N GLY A 104 -7.89 -10.55 -20.06
CA GLY A 104 -8.41 -11.56 -21.00
C GLY A 104 -7.85 -12.97 -20.81
N GLY A 105 -7.41 -13.32 -19.59
CA GLY A 105 -6.75 -14.57 -19.26
C GLY A 105 -5.28 -14.66 -19.68
N ALA A 106 -4.74 -13.63 -20.34
CA ALA A 106 -3.33 -13.56 -20.70
C ALA A 106 -2.46 -13.49 -19.44
N ARG A 107 -1.31 -14.18 -19.47
CA ARG A 107 -0.26 -14.06 -18.46
C ARG A 107 0.87 -13.24 -19.05
N PRO A 108 0.78 -11.91 -19.00
CA PRO A 108 1.84 -11.07 -19.53
C PRO A 108 3.11 -11.28 -18.71
N ASP A 109 4.25 -10.98 -19.35
CA ASP A 109 5.54 -11.08 -18.66
C ASP A 109 5.57 -10.10 -17.48
N PRO A 110 5.83 -10.60 -16.26
CA PRO A 110 5.83 -9.75 -15.09
C PRO A 110 6.96 -8.75 -15.19
N LEU A 111 6.76 -7.57 -14.58
CA LEU A 111 7.81 -6.57 -14.43
C LEU A 111 9.05 -7.22 -13.82
N ARG A 112 10.13 -7.38 -14.59
CA ARG A 112 11.40 -7.82 -14.03
C ARG A 112 12.00 -6.59 -13.41
N VAL A 113 12.15 -6.61 -12.09
CA VAL A 113 13.04 -5.68 -11.42
C VAL A 113 14.46 -6.12 -11.80
N VAL A 114 14.89 -5.80 -13.03
CA VAL A 114 16.29 -5.90 -13.44
C VAL A 114 16.99 -4.84 -12.61
N GLY A 115 17.39 -5.23 -11.41
CA GLY A 115 18.27 -4.41 -10.60
C GLY A 115 19.46 -4.10 -11.46
N ARG A 116 19.68 -2.82 -11.78
CA ARG A 116 21.02 -2.37 -12.12
C ARG A 116 21.90 -2.83 -10.95
N THR A 117 22.70 -3.85 -11.19
CA THR A 117 23.69 -4.41 -10.28
C THR A 117 24.82 -3.41 -10.14
N THR A 118 24.54 -2.32 -9.45
CA THR A 118 25.55 -1.32 -9.13
C THR A 118 25.22 -0.76 -7.75
N GLY A 119 25.83 -1.34 -6.73
CA GLY A 119 25.78 -0.75 -5.39
C GLY A 119 26.54 -1.59 -4.40
N GLY A 120 27.70 -1.11 -3.95
CA GLY A 120 28.31 -1.59 -2.72
C GLY A 120 27.41 -1.32 -1.51
N PHE A 121 27.92 -1.63 -0.32
CA PHE A 121 27.19 -1.50 0.94
C PHE A 121 26.52 -0.12 1.12
N SER A 122 25.20 -0.07 1.21
CA SER A 122 24.42 1.15 1.47
C SER A 122 24.32 1.42 2.97
N TYR A 123 25.18 2.32 3.46
CA TYR A 123 25.15 2.73 4.86
C TYR A 123 23.81 3.34 5.28
N LEU A 124 23.13 4.07 4.38
CA LEU A 124 21.81 4.64 4.68
C LEU A 124 20.78 3.55 4.98
N ARG A 125 20.69 2.52 4.12
CA ARG A 125 19.76 1.40 4.31
C ARG A 125 20.14 0.60 5.55
N TRP A 126 21.43 0.36 5.76
CA TRP A 126 21.93 -0.34 6.93
C TRP A 126 21.57 0.36 8.24
N PHE A 127 21.81 1.68 8.36
CA PHE A 127 21.42 2.45 9.54
C PHE A 127 19.89 2.50 9.72
N ALA A 128 19.12 2.57 8.64
CA ALA A 128 17.67 2.52 8.72
C ALA A 128 17.16 1.16 9.26
N LEU A 129 17.73 0.05 8.79
CA LEU A 129 17.42 -1.29 9.30
C LEU A 129 17.81 -1.45 10.77
N LEU A 130 18.97 -0.93 11.18
CA LEU A 130 19.39 -0.92 12.58
C LEU A 130 18.44 -0.07 13.46
N ALA A 131 18.02 1.09 12.98
CA ALA A 131 17.06 1.93 13.70
C ALA A 131 15.72 1.20 13.90
N ILE A 132 15.20 0.56 12.85
CA ILE A 132 14.01 -0.30 12.93
C ILE A 132 14.19 -1.42 13.96
N TRP A 133 15.36 -2.07 13.96
CA TRP A 133 15.70 -3.12 14.92
C TRP A 133 15.65 -2.61 16.36
N VAL A 134 16.29 -1.49 16.66
CA VAL A 134 16.31 -0.92 18.02
C VAL A 134 14.90 -0.50 18.47
N VAL A 135 14.10 0.10 17.58
CA VAL A 135 12.69 0.44 17.87
C VAL A 135 11.88 -0.81 18.23
N LEU A 136 12.10 -1.91 17.51
CA LEU A 136 11.40 -3.17 17.75
C LEU A 136 11.74 -3.77 19.11
N TRP A 137 13.01 -3.73 19.53
CA TRP A 137 13.46 -4.28 20.82
C TRP A 137 13.19 -3.36 22.02
N ARG A 138 12.88 -2.08 21.79
CA ARG A 138 12.62 -1.05 22.83
C ARG A 138 13.76 -0.79 23.82
N GLU A 139 14.93 -1.35 23.56
CA GLU A 139 16.14 -1.13 24.36
C GLU A 139 17.34 -0.89 23.46
N ALA A 140 18.24 -0.02 23.93
CA ALA A 140 19.48 0.32 23.25
C ALA A 140 20.67 -0.33 24.00
N SER A 141 20.53 -1.61 24.38
CA SER A 141 21.63 -2.36 24.99
C SER A 141 22.73 -2.63 23.95
N ALA A 142 23.98 -2.73 24.40
CA ALA A 142 25.10 -3.02 23.50
C ALA A 142 24.90 -4.33 22.72
N ALA A 143 24.25 -5.32 23.35
CA ALA A 143 23.90 -6.59 22.72
C ALA A 143 22.87 -6.42 21.59
N VAL A 144 21.80 -5.64 21.82
CA VAL A 144 20.78 -5.38 20.80
C VAL A 144 21.34 -4.59 19.63
N ILE A 145 22.15 -3.57 19.89
CA ILE A 145 22.78 -2.77 18.83
C ILE A 145 23.76 -3.63 18.02
N ALA A 146 24.63 -4.40 18.67
CA ALA A 146 25.59 -5.27 17.98
C ALA A 146 24.90 -6.36 17.15
N GLY A 147 23.87 -7.01 17.72
CA GLY A 147 23.07 -8.01 17.03
C GLY A 147 22.32 -7.42 15.83
N GLY A 148 21.67 -6.27 16.00
CA GLY A 148 20.98 -5.56 14.93
C GLY A 148 21.91 -5.09 13.82
N ALA A 149 23.09 -4.59 14.17
CA ALA A 149 24.12 -4.15 13.23
C ALA A 149 24.61 -5.33 12.36
N LEU A 150 24.84 -6.49 12.98
CA LEU A 150 25.24 -7.71 12.29
C LEU A 150 24.13 -8.20 11.35
N VAL A 151 22.88 -8.30 11.84
CA VAL A 151 21.75 -8.74 11.02
C VAL A 151 21.50 -7.78 9.86
N ALA A 152 21.49 -6.48 10.10
CA ALA A 152 21.34 -5.47 9.05
C ALA A 152 22.48 -5.54 8.03
N ALA A 153 23.71 -5.85 8.45
CA ALA A 153 24.85 -6.00 7.54
C ALA A 153 24.68 -7.25 6.67
N VAL A 154 24.25 -8.38 7.25
CA VAL A 154 23.94 -9.60 6.48
C VAL A 154 22.82 -9.31 5.47
N VAL A 155 21.74 -8.64 5.88
CA VAL A 155 20.66 -8.23 4.97
C VAL A 155 21.19 -7.34 3.84
N GLU A 156 22.04 -6.37 4.14
CA GLU A 156 22.66 -5.48 3.14
C GLU A 156 23.54 -6.25 2.14
N LEU A 157 24.31 -7.22 2.62
CA LEU A 157 25.17 -8.07 1.79
C LEU A 157 24.36 -9.04 0.91
N LEU A 158 23.17 -9.46 1.36
CA LEU A 158 22.27 -10.32 0.60
C LEU A 158 21.40 -9.53 -0.39
N LEU A 159 21.05 -8.28 -0.07
CA LEU A 159 20.20 -7.43 -0.91
C LEU A 159 21.05 -6.57 -1.86
N THR A 160 21.26 -7.04 -3.09
CA THR A 160 22.06 -6.34 -4.11
C THR A 160 21.30 -5.28 -4.91
N THR A 161 20.04 -4.98 -4.56
CA THR A 161 19.19 -4.03 -5.29
C THR A 161 19.05 -2.72 -4.52
N THR A 162 19.42 -1.60 -5.15
CA THR A 162 19.09 -0.26 -4.66
C THR A 162 17.87 0.27 -5.43
N PRO A 163 16.89 0.90 -4.76
CA PRO A 163 15.81 1.60 -5.44
C PRO A 163 16.39 2.61 -6.42
N GLY A 164 15.91 2.62 -7.67
CA GLY A 164 16.33 3.56 -8.72
C GLY A 164 15.82 4.99 -8.49
N VAL A 165 15.90 5.51 -7.27
CA VAL A 165 15.53 6.90 -6.95
C VAL A 165 16.79 7.75 -6.99
N THR A 166 16.89 8.66 -7.95
CA THR A 166 18.04 9.58 -8.05
C THR A 166 17.84 10.86 -7.26
N ARG A 167 16.59 11.33 -7.10
CA ARG A 167 16.29 12.56 -6.36
C ARG A 167 14.86 12.60 -5.83
N VAL A 168 14.73 12.96 -4.55
CA VAL A 168 13.45 13.27 -3.89
C VAL A 168 13.24 14.79 -3.86
N ARG A 169 12.05 15.27 -4.23
CA ARG A 169 11.67 16.68 -4.22
C ARG A 169 10.76 16.95 -3.01
N PRO A 170 11.20 17.69 -1.98
CA PRO A 170 10.45 17.83 -0.72
C PRO A 170 9.02 18.32 -0.89
N VAL A 171 8.81 19.37 -1.69
CA VAL A 171 7.46 19.92 -1.94
C VAL A 171 6.58 18.90 -2.67
N GLY A 172 7.12 18.24 -3.69
CA GLY A 172 6.40 17.18 -4.41
C GLY A 172 6.07 15.99 -3.51
N LEU A 173 6.98 15.60 -2.62
CA LEU A 173 6.79 14.55 -1.65
C LEU A 173 5.67 14.89 -0.67
N VAL A 174 5.65 16.10 -0.11
CA VAL A 174 4.58 16.55 0.79
C VAL A 174 3.24 16.53 0.06
N LEU A 175 3.18 17.04 -1.18
CA LEU A 175 1.96 17.01 -1.98
C LEU A 175 1.49 15.58 -2.28
N PHE A 176 2.40 14.67 -2.63
CA PHE A 176 2.09 13.26 -2.83
C PHE A 176 1.52 12.64 -1.55
N VAL A 177 2.23 12.78 -0.42
CA VAL A 177 1.82 12.20 0.87
C VAL A 177 0.45 12.72 1.30
N VAL A 178 0.21 14.03 1.27
CA VAL A 178 -1.06 14.63 1.71
C VAL A 178 -2.22 14.18 0.82
N ARG A 179 -2.05 14.25 -0.51
CA ARG A 179 -3.12 13.83 -1.44
C ARG A 179 -3.36 12.34 -1.39
N TYR A 180 -2.31 11.55 -1.21
CA TYR A 180 -2.42 10.11 -1.09
C TYR A 180 -3.12 9.70 0.22
N ALA A 181 -2.77 10.34 1.34
CA ALA A 181 -3.47 10.14 2.61
C ALA A 181 -4.97 10.45 2.48
N TRP A 182 -5.32 11.53 1.78
CA TRP A 182 -6.72 11.85 1.49
C TRP A 182 -7.40 10.77 0.64
N MET A 183 -6.73 10.24 -0.40
CA MET A 183 -7.27 9.12 -1.20
C MET A 183 -7.52 7.88 -0.34
N VAL A 184 -6.63 7.56 0.60
CA VAL A 184 -6.78 6.44 1.53
C VAL A 184 -8.00 6.66 2.42
N VAL A 185 -8.19 7.87 2.97
CA VAL A 185 -9.37 8.21 3.79
C VAL A 185 -10.66 8.05 2.97
N VAL A 186 -10.73 8.66 1.78
CA VAL A 186 -11.90 8.57 0.88
C VAL A 186 -12.18 7.12 0.47
N SER A 187 -11.14 6.33 0.22
CA SER A 187 -11.29 4.91 -0.13
C SER A 187 -11.99 4.13 0.97
N ASN A 188 -11.64 4.41 2.23
CA ASN A 188 -12.24 3.74 3.39
C ASN A 188 -13.71 4.12 3.59
N LEU A 189 -14.08 5.37 3.33
CA LEU A 189 -15.48 5.80 3.36
C LEU A 189 -16.33 5.08 2.30
N ARG A 190 -15.78 4.84 1.10
CA ARG A 190 -16.49 4.07 0.06
C ARG A 190 -16.67 2.61 0.46
N VAL A 191 -15.61 1.96 0.95
CA VAL A 191 -15.69 0.57 1.45
C VAL A 191 -16.73 0.46 2.56
N ALA A 192 -16.68 1.37 3.55
CA ALA A 192 -17.65 1.42 4.63
C ALA A 192 -19.09 1.53 4.12
N ARG A 193 -19.33 2.42 3.13
CA ARG A 193 -20.65 2.59 2.53
C ARG A 193 -21.16 1.31 1.87
N VAL A 194 -20.32 0.60 1.12
CA VAL A 194 -20.73 -0.65 0.45
C VAL A 194 -20.99 -1.76 1.46
N VAL A 195 -20.19 -1.85 2.53
CA VAL A 195 -20.38 -2.84 3.60
C VAL A 195 -21.67 -2.58 4.41
N LEU A 196 -21.99 -1.30 4.65
CA LEU A 196 -23.14 -0.90 5.47
C LEU A 196 -24.46 -0.79 4.69
N THR A 197 -24.42 -0.68 3.37
CA THR A 197 -25.62 -0.55 2.53
C THR A 197 -26.05 -1.93 2.02
N PRO A 198 -27.26 -2.41 2.32
CA PRO A 198 -27.79 -3.64 1.74
C PRO A 198 -28.01 -3.48 0.23
N GLY A 199 -27.50 -4.43 -0.56
CA GLY A 199 -27.65 -4.45 -2.02
C GLY A 199 -26.30 -4.38 -2.74
N HIS A 200 -25.92 -5.48 -3.39
CA HIS A 200 -24.66 -5.60 -4.13
C HIS A 200 -24.75 -5.10 -5.57
N ASP A 201 -25.89 -4.53 -5.96
CA ASP A 201 -26.22 -4.13 -7.33
C ASP A 201 -25.28 -3.04 -7.89
N GLN A 202 -24.47 -2.43 -7.03
CA GLN A 202 -23.47 -1.42 -7.39
C GLN A 202 -22.05 -1.99 -7.59
N ILE A 203 -21.83 -3.28 -7.37
CA ILE A 203 -20.53 -3.94 -7.57
C ILE A 203 -20.45 -4.38 -9.02
N ARG A 204 -19.79 -3.57 -9.83
CA ARG A 204 -19.52 -3.82 -11.24
C ARG A 204 -18.02 -3.93 -11.39
N GLU A 205 -17.51 -5.15 -11.26
CA GLU A 205 -16.07 -5.39 -11.24
C GLU A 205 -15.48 -5.37 -12.65
N ALA A 206 -14.30 -4.80 -12.80
CA ALA A 206 -13.57 -4.76 -14.07
C ALA A 206 -12.06 -4.86 -13.85
N ILE A 207 -11.35 -5.35 -14.86
CA ILE A 207 -9.89 -5.25 -14.95
C ILE A 207 -9.56 -4.38 -16.15
N VAL A 208 -8.90 -3.26 -15.86
CA VAL A 208 -8.54 -2.25 -16.86
C VAL A 208 -7.03 -2.22 -17.04
N ALA A 209 -6.57 -2.32 -18.29
CA ALA A 209 -5.18 -2.13 -18.66
C ALA A 209 -4.89 -0.63 -18.78
N VAL A 210 -3.95 -0.16 -17.96
CA VAL A 210 -3.51 1.25 -17.96
C VAL A 210 -2.03 1.31 -18.29
N PRO A 211 -1.67 1.74 -19.52
CA PRO A 211 -0.29 2.06 -19.86
C PRO A 211 0.21 3.21 -18.99
N LEU A 212 1.37 3.02 -18.37
CA LEU A 212 2.07 4.06 -17.60
C LEU A 212 2.93 4.90 -18.54
N THR A 213 3.06 6.19 -18.23
CA THR A 213 3.91 7.10 -19.01
C THR A 213 5.36 7.12 -18.51
N THR A 214 5.60 6.65 -17.29
CA THR A 214 6.92 6.57 -16.67
C THR A 214 7.74 5.43 -17.26
N GLU A 215 9.02 5.70 -17.48
CA GLU A 215 10.01 4.68 -17.85
C GLU A 215 10.77 4.16 -16.61
N SER A 216 10.49 4.72 -15.42
CA SER A 216 11.16 4.30 -14.18
C SER A 216 10.42 3.13 -13.53
N VAL A 217 11.12 1.99 -13.42
CA VAL A 217 10.65 0.80 -12.68
C VAL A 217 10.23 1.17 -11.26
N PHE A 218 10.99 2.03 -10.57
CA PHE A 218 10.64 2.48 -9.22
C PHE A 218 9.31 3.26 -9.21
N ALA A 219 9.14 4.21 -10.13
CA ALA A 219 7.91 4.99 -10.21
C ALA A 219 6.72 4.11 -10.55
N ALA A 220 6.87 3.16 -11.48
CA ALA A 220 5.84 2.20 -11.83
C ALA A 220 5.41 1.32 -10.64
N VAL A 221 6.37 0.82 -9.86
CA VAL A 221 6.09 0.05 -8.63
C VAL A 221 5.41 0.94 -7.58
N LEU A 222 5.85 2.18 -7.41
CA LEU A 222 5.24 3.09 -6.45
C LEU A 222 3.81 3.46 -6.83
N VAL A 223 3.55 3.75 -8.11
CA VAL A 223 2.19 3.95 -8.65
C VAL A 223 1.35 2.70 -8.44
N SER A 224 1.86 1.53 -8.81
CA SER A 224 1.18 0.23 -8.65
C SER A 224 0.81 -0.07 -7.19
N ASN A 225 1.72 0.20 -6.24
CA ASN A 225 1.44 0.05 -4.82
C ASN A 225 0.40 1.08 -4.35
N ALA A 226 0.54 2.33 -4.82
CA ALA A 226 -0.35 3.41 -4.43
C ALA A 226 -1.79 3.20 -4.93
N ILE A 227 -1.99 2.65 -6.13
CA ILE A 227 -3.32 2.27 -6.67
C ILE A 227 -4.10 1.39 -5.68
N THR A 228 -3.42 0.50 -4.94
CA THR A 228 -4.11 -0.40 -4.00
C THR A 228 -4.83 0.36 -2.89
N PHE A 229 -4.43 1.57 -2.56
CA PHE A 229 -5.12 2.39 -1.55
C PHE A 229 -6.00 3.50 -2.14
N THR A 230 -6.09 3.65 -3.46
CA THR A 230 -7.02 4.60 -4.07
C THR A 230 -8.46 4.05 -4.02
N PRO A 231 -9.52 4.90 -4.05
CA PRO A 231 -10.88 4.44 -3.85
C PRO A 231 -11.35 3.42 -4.90
N GLY A 232 -11.76 2.22 -4.46
CA GLY A 232 -12.36 1.21 -5.35
C GLY A 232 -11.40 0.46 -6.29
N THR A 233 -10.08 0.61 -6.14
CA THR A 233 -9.07 0.06 -7.07
C THR A 233 -8.08 -0.89 -6.38
N LEU A 234 -7.51 -1.83 -7.11
CA LEU A 234 -6.50 -2.77 -6.62
C LEU A 234 -5.63 -3.18 -7.80
N THR A 235 -4.32 -3.17 -7.64
CA THR A 235 -3.46 -3.65 -8.72
C THR A 235 -3.43 -5.18 -8.73
N VAL A 236 -3.62 -5.76 -9.91
CA VAL A 236 -3.56 -7.21 -10.15
C VAL A 236 -2.20 -7.60 -10.71
N GLU A 237 -1.71 -6.84 -11.69
CA GLU A 237 -0.47 -7.14 -12.41
C GLU A 237 0.24 -5.84 -12.82
N LEU A 238 1.57 -5.91 -12.90
CA LEU A 238 2.40 -4.88 -13.51
C LEU A 238 3.39 -5.56 -14.47
N THR A 239 3.44 -5.08 -15.71
CA THR A 239 4.18 -5.71 -16.81
C THR A 239 5.35 -4.85 -17.27
N GLU A 240 6.32 -5.49 -17.92
CA GLU A 240 7.46 -4.82 -18.57
C GLU A 240 7.26 -4.78 -20.09
N HIS A 241 7.56 -3.64 -20.71
CA HIS A 241 7.60 -3.44 -22.17
C HIS A 241 6.33 -3.87 -22.95
N PRO A 242 5.28 -3.02 -23.00
CA PRO A 242 5.16 -1.70 -22.37
C PRO A 242 4.86 -1.80 -20.86
N MET A 243 5.19 -0.75 -20.10
CA MET A 243 4.78 -0.69 -18.69
C MET A 243 3.27 -0.52 -18.61
N VAL A 244 2.55 -1.61 -18.32
CA VAL A 244 1.10 -1.61 -18.17
C VAL A 244 0.76 -2.12 -16.78
N VAL A 245 -0.02 -1.34 -16.04
CA VAL A 245 -0.63 -1.76 -14.78
C VAL A 245 -2.06 -2.24 -15.06
N TYR A 246 -2.36 -3.45 -14.61
CA TYR A 246 -3.71 -4.02 -14.67
C TYR A 246 -4.39 -3.75 -13.34
N VAL A 247 -5.44 -2.93 -13.39
CA VAL A 247 -6.14 -2.44 -12.20
C VAL A 247 -7.51 -3.10 -12.13
N HIS A 248 -7.74 -3.85 -11.05
CA HIS A 248 -9.06 -4.27 -10.64
C HIS A 248 -9.84 -3.08 -10.06
N VAL A 249 -11.09 -2.92 -10.49
CA VAL A 249 -12.00 -1.84 -10.12
C VAL A 249 -13.28 -2.43 -9.55
N LEU A 250 -13.66 -2.05 -8.33
CA LEU A 250 -14.85 -2.55 -7.64
C LEU A 250 -16.15 -1.97 -8.21
N GLN A 251 -16.11 -0.70 -8.63
CA GLN A 251 -17.25 0.04 -9.16
C GLN A 251 -16.87 0.66 -10.51
N PHE A 252 -16.97 -0.14 -11.56
CA PHE A 252 -16.58 0.27 -12.90
C PHE A 252 -17.63 1.18 -13.56
N THR A 253 -17.17 2.36 -13.99
CA THR A 253 -17.96 3.31 -14.79
C THR A 253 -17.46 3.33 -16.24
N SER A 254 -16.17 3.64 -16.45
CA SER A 254 -15.53 3.71 -17.76
C SER A 254 -14.02 3.48 -17.67
N VAL A 255 -13.42 3.06 -18.79
CA VAL A 255 -11.96 2.91 -18.90
C VAL A 255 -11.24 4.25 -18.76
N ASP A 256 -11.80 5.32 -19.33
CA ASP A 256 -11.19 6.65 -19.33
C ASP A 256 -11.10 7.26 -17.93
N GLU A 257 -12.10 7.03 -17.07
CA GLU A 257 -12.07 7.48 -15.68
C GLU A 257 -10.91 6.83 -14.92
N ILE A 258 -10.71 5.52 -15.11
CA ILE A 258 -9.65 4.77 -14.44
C ILE A 258 -8.27 5.18 -14.94
N ARG A 259 -8.12 5.36 -16.26
CA ARG A 259 -6.88 5.89 -16.84
C ARG A 259 -6.55 7.29 -16.31
N ALA A 260 -7.54 8.18 -16.19
CA ALA A 260 -7.35 9.50 -15.62
C ALA A 260 -6.92 9.43 -14.14
N GLN A 261 -7.56 8.59 -13.33
CA GLN A 261 -7.18 8.41 -11.91
C GLN A 261 -5.75 7.89 -11.75
N VAL A 262 -5.31 6.93 -12.57
CA VAL A 262 -3.94 6.41 -12.54
C VAL A 262 -2.95 7.47 -13.04
N ALA A 263 -3.28 8.21 -14.09
CA ALA A 263 -2.44 9.30 -14.60
C ALA A 263 -2.26 10.42 -13.55
N ASP A 264 -3.31 10.75 -12.78
CA ASP A 264 -3.23 11.72 -11.69
C ASP A 264 -2.23 11.27 -10.62
N LEU A 265 -2.30 9.98 -10.24
CA LEU A 265 -1.40 9.39 -9.26
C LEU A 265 0.05 9.35 -9.77
N GLU A 266 0.25 9.00 -11.04
CA GLU A 266 1.55 9.01 -11.69
C GLU A 266 2.17 10.42 -11.72
N ARG A 267 1.36 11.46 -11.95
CA ARG A 267 1.81 12.86 -11.85
C ARG A 267 2.25 13.22 -10.44
N LEU A 268 1.56 12.75 -9.39
CA LEU A 268 1.98 12.98 -8.01
C LEU A 268 3.30 12.28 -7.68
N VAL A 269 3.46 11.02 -8.12
CA VAL A 269 4.71 10.27 -7.96
C VAL A 269 5.86 10.97 -8.69
N SER A 270 5.65 11.39 -9.93
CA SER A 270 6.68 12.09 -10.74
C SER A 270 7.03 13.48 -10.20
N ALA A 271 6.09 14.15 -9.54
CA ALA A 271 6.35 15.40 -8.84
C ALA A 271 7.25 15.21 -7.60
N ALA A 272 7.10 14.07 -6.92
CA ALA A 272 7.86 13.73 -5.71
C ALA A 272 9.23 13.09 -6.00
N PHE A 273 9.31 12.24 -7.02
CA PHE A 273 10.48 11.43 -7.34
C PHE A 273 10.90 11.66 -8.80
N ALA A 274 12.13 12.12 -9.00
CA ALA A 274 12.67 12.26 -10.35
C ALA A 274 13.07 10.88 -10.92
N PRO A 275 12.88 10.64 -12.23
CA PRO A 275 13.43 9.46 -12.89
C PRO A 275 14.96 9.41 -12.74
N ALA A 276 15.50 8.20 -12.73
CA ALA A 276 16.94 7.96 -12.67
C ALA A 276 17.66 8.28 -13.98
#